data_AF-A0A450ZV58-F1
#
_entry.id   AF-A0A450ZV58-F1
#
_cell.length_a   1.000
_cell.length_b   1.000
_cell.length_c   1.000
_cell.angle_alpha   90.00
_cell.angle_beta   90.00
_cell.angle_gamma   90.00
#
_symmetry.space_group_name_H-M   'P 1'
#
loop_
_entity.id
_entity.type
_entity.pdbx_description
1 polymer ?
#
loop_
_entity_poly.entity_id
_entity_poly.type
_entity_poly.pdbx_seq_one_letter_code
_entity_poly.pdbx_strand_id
1 'polypeptide(L)'
;MGARYPYYLLADSRAGKLKEAELRRAKVSDSPGYGDIRQGFVYERVPHITLKSIANNTEIDTIWETYQPTVLATLEALNGALRGHGQPFTVTTGGRAGETLRFDAPAGESFRMPGGESVPASELLEWEVPWEMPDGWPRTAERPLKNFWEARLARQREMDRSIAARADFEYLYDKPFENKSIVRVAGPFTVESLSPHRMLGVDENGETMDGVAEPGVGYGQGWDFAQVILDNLKTAGVQQAHKEDKITFTSLTGWPGDLICIKGEYREGEGNEDEKTGPERRAGVFIGPEFGTVSRADLAAAAREAMEADFHVLIACAFNYDAHSSEFNKLGPIPVLRARMNADLHMADDLKNTGQGNLFVIFGEPDMDILAAGDGQIRVKVNGVDVFHPQTGEVRADGPAGIACWFIDTDYNEESFFCRQAYFLGANDPYKSLKTTLKAEIDESAWATLYGDTSRPFPKPESGRIAVKVINHLGDEVMRVFRVD
;
A
#
# COMPACT_ATOMS: atom_id res chain seq x y z
N MET A 1 22.47 -12.24 27.03
CA MET A 1 23.64 -12.17 26.13
C MET A 1 23.42 -11.04 25.15
N GLY A 2 24.42 -10.21 24.87
CA GLY A 2 24.30 -9.12 23.89
C GLY A 2 24.76 -9.56 22.50
N ALA A 3 24.12 -9.04 21.44
CA ALA A 3 24.48 -9.27 20.05
C ALA A 3 25.36 -8.12 19.51
N ARG A 4 26.25 -8.42 18.55
CA ARG A 4 27.11 -7.43 17.89
C ARG A 4 26.63 -7.25 16.46
N TYR A 5 26.52 -6.00 16.01
CA TYR A 5 26.03 -5.65 14.68
C TYR A 5 27.05 -4.78 13.93
N PRO A 6 27.12 -4.92 12.60
CA PRO A 6 27.95 -4.05 11.76
C PRO A 6 27.45 -2.60 11.82
N TYR A 7 28.38 -1.67 11.65
CA TYR A 7 28.10 -0.24 11.47
C TYR A 7 28.44 0.14 10.02
N TYR A 8 27.65 0.99 9.38
CA TYR A 8 27.86 1.38 7.99
C TYR A 8 28.31 2.84 7.85
N LEU A 9 29.06 3.16 6.80
CA LEU A 9 29.57 4.50 6.53
C LEU A 9 28.44 5.45 6.14
N LEU A 10 28.17 6.46 6.98
CA LEU A 10 27.24 7.55 6.67
C LEU A 10 27.84 8.49 5.62
N ALA A 11 27.06 8.90 4.64
CA ALA A 11 27.50 9.74 3.52
C ALA A 11 28.05 11.09 3.99
N ASP A 12 27.50 11.65 5.07
CA ASP A 12 27.89 12.95 5.61
C ASP A 12 29.05 12.88 6.62
N SER A 13 29.41 11.67 7.07
CA SER A 13 30.51 11.46 8.00
C SER A 13 31.86 11.69 7.32
N ARG A 14 32.90 12.02 8.09
CA ARG A 14 34.26 12.20 7.56
C ARG A 14 34.76 10.93 6.85
N ALA A 15 34.52 9.76 7.42
CA ALA A 15 34.91 8.48 6.82
C ALA A 15 34.12 8.18 5.54
N GLY A 16 32.82 8.49 5.52
CA GLY A 16 32.00 8.36 4.32
C GLY A 16 32.43 9.31 3.19
N LYS A 17 32.69 10.58 3.49
CA LYS A 17 33.18 11.56 2.50
C LYS A 17 34.51 11.14 1.87
N LEU A 18 35.42 10.57 2.66
CA LEU A 18 36.68 10.02 2.14
C LEU A 18 36.42 8.84 1.21
N LYS A 19 35.54 7.90 1.61
CA LYS A 19 35.22 6.73 0.80
C LYS A 19 34.50 7.10 -0.49
N GLU A 20 33.60 8.07 -0.44
CA GLU A 20 32.86 8.58 -1.60
C GLU A 20 33.79 9.29 -2.61
N ALA A 21 34.78 10.02 -2.11
CA ALA A 21 35.81 10.64 -2.94
C ALA A 21 36.72 9.60 -3.62
N GLU A 22 37.08 8.53 -2.90
CA GLU A 22 37.81 7.38 -3.46
C GLU A 22 37.02 6.72 -4.60
N LEU A 23 35.73 6.43 -4.39
CA LEU A 23 34.86 5.80 -5.40
C LEU A 23 34.70 6.67 -6.65
N ARG A 24 34.55 7.99 -6.48
CA ARG A 24 34.44 8.94 -7.61
C ARG A 24 35.78 9.35 -8.21
N ARG A 25 36.91 8.96 -7.61
CA ARG A 25 38.25 9.49 -7.93
C ARG A 25 38.26 11.02 -7.97
N ALA A 26 37.58 11.64 -7.01
CA ALA A 26 37.39 13.08 -6.91
C ALA A 26 38.03 13.66 -5.63
N LYS A 27 38.09 14.99 -5.52
CA LYS A 27 38.51 15.65 -4.27
C LYS A 27 37.47 15.38 -3.17
N VAL A 28 37.94 15.18 -1.95
CA VAL A 28 37.10 15.06 -0.75
C VAL A 28 36.31 16.34 -0.55
N SER A 29 35.01 16.21 -0.24
CA SER A 29 34.15 17.36 0.05
C SER A 29 34.56 18.05 1.35
N ASP A 30 34.68 19.38 1.31
CA ASP A 30 35.06 20.24 2.44
C ASP A 30 33.85 20.63 3.32
N SER A 31 32.64 20.18 2.99
CA SER A 31 31.43 20.49 3.77
C SER A 31 31.48 19.90 5.19
N PRO A 32 30.90 20.57 6.20
CA PRO A 32 30.77 20.00 7.56
C PRO A 32 30.00 18.68 7.53
N GLY A 33 30.38 17.73 8.41
CA GLY A 33 29.68 16.45 8.57
C GLY A 33 29.05 16.36 9.94
N TYR A 34 27.78 15.98 10.02
CA TYR A 34 27.01 15.96 11.27
C TYR A 34 26.72 14.53 11.76
N GLY A 35 26.97 13.51 10.93
CA GLY A 35 26.65 12.12 11.24
C GLY A 35 25.14 11.85 11.17
N ASP A 36 24.42 12.59 10.32
CA ASP A 36 22.97 12.46 10.17
C ASP A 36 22.63 11.33 9.20
N ILE A 37 21.96 10.29 9.73
CA ILE A 37 21.50 9.13 8.95
C ILE A 37 20.56 9.51 7.81
N ARG A 38 19.85 10.65 7.90
CA ARG A 38 18.97 11.16 6.84
C ARG A 38 19.74 11.54 5.58
N GLN A 39 21.03 11.84 5.70
CA GLN A 39 21.91 12.11 4.56
C GLN A 39 22.36 10.82 3.86
N GLY A 40 21.96 9.65 4.38
CA GLY A 40 22.18 8.35 3.78
C GLY A 40 23.55 7.74 4.07
N PHE A 41 23.86 6.66 3.34
CA PHE A 41 25.09 5.90 3.45
C PHE A 41 25.94 6.01 2.18
N VAL A 42 27.20 5.60 2.28
CA VAL A 42 28.06 5.38 1.11
C VAL A 42 27.83 3.97 0.62
N TYR A 43 27.46 3.82 -0.66
CA TYR A 43 27.07 2.55 -1.27
C TYR A 43 28.07 2.06 -2.32
N GLU A 44 28.16 0.74 -2.47
CA GLU A 44 28.78 0.09 -3.60
C GLU A 44 28.02 0.43 -4.89
N ARG A 45 28.77 0.66 -5.98
CA ARG A 45 28.22 1.06 -7.28
C ARG A 45 28.58 0.03 -8.35
N VAL A 46 27.58 -0.43 -9.09
CA VAL A 46 27.76 -1.31 -10.25
C VAL A 46 27.33 -0.55 -11.50
N PRO A 47 28.20 -0.44 -12.53
CA PRO A 47 27.82 0.16 -13.79
C PRO A 47 26.82 -0.73 -14.53
N HIS A 48 25.69 -0.15 -14.94
CA HIS A 48 24.63 -0.81 -15.68
C HIS A 48 24.41 -0.11 -17.02
N ILE A 49 24.28 -0.89 -18.10
CA ILE A 49 24.06 -0.38 -19.45
C ILE A 49 22.56 -0.47 -19.75
N THR A 50 21.93 0.67 -20.03
CA THR A 50 20.49 0.68 -20.30
C THR A 50 20.17 0.14 -21.70
N LEU A 51 19.01 -0.53 -21.85
CA LEU A 51 18.51 -1.01 -23.16
C LEU A 51 18.42 0.11 -24.20
N LYS A 52 18.13 1.34 -23.77
CA LYS A 52 18.08 2.53 -24.62
C LYS A 52 19.44 2.88 -25.21
N SER A 53 20.52 2.74 -24.45
CA SER A 53 21.89 3.00 -24.92
C SER A 53 22.32 1.96 -25.96
N ILE A 54 21.83 0.73 -25.85
CA ILE A 54 22.05 -0.32 -26.84
C ILE A 54 21.26 -0.02 -28.13
N ALA A 55 19.95 0.25 -28.02
CA ALA A 55 19.07 0.46 -29.17
C ALA A 55 19.43 1.69 -30.02
N ASN A 56 20.04 2.72 -29.44
CA ASN A 56 20.46 3.92 -30.17
C ASN A 56 21.88 3.84 -30.75
N ASN A 57 22.60 2.73 -30.54
CA ASN A 57 23.96 2.60 -31.04
C ASN A 57 23.98 2.16 -32.51
N THR A 58 24.13 3.13 -33.42
CA THR A 58 24.16 2.92 -34.88
C THR A 58 25.32 2.03 -35.37
N GLU A 59 26.37 1.83 -34.55
CA GLU A 59 27.44 0.88 -34.89
C GLU A 59 26.97 -0.57 -34.83
N ILE A 60 25.96 -0.90 -34.00
CA ILE A 60 25.43 -2.26 -33.90
C ILE A 60 24.84 -2.69 -35.24
N ASP A 61 24.09 -1.82 -35.90
CA ASP A 61 23.53 -2.10 -37.24
C ASP A 61 24.65 -2.32 -38.26
N THR A 62 25.71 -1.51 -38.23
CA THR A 62 26.86 -1.64 -39.13
C THR A 62 27.62 -2.95 -38.90
N ILE A 63 27.81 -3.34 -37.64
CA ILE A 63 28.43 -4.61 -37.27
C ILE A 63 27.54 -5.78 -37.72
N TRP A 64 26.22 -5.67 -37.54
CA TRP A 64 25.29 -6.68 -38.02
C TRP A 64 25.41 -6.86 -39.54
N GLU A 65 25.32 -5.78 -40.31
CA GLU A 65 25.44 -5.82 -41.77
C GLU A 65 26.78 -6.41 -42.25
N THR A 66 27.87 -6.14 -41.53
CA THR A 66 29.20 -6.64 -41.88
C THR A 66 29.34 -8.15 -41.66
N TYR A 67 28.81 -8.67 -40.54
CA TYR A 67 29.00 -10.07 -40.13
C TYR A 67 27.86 -11.00 -40.57
N GLN A 68 26.65 -10.47 -40.81
CA GLN A 68 25.49 -11.26 -41.22
C GLN A 68 25.72 -12.11 -42.47
N PRO A 69 26.39 -11.63 -43.53
CA PRO A 69 26.66 -12.45 -44.71
C PRO A 69 27.51 -13.68 -44.40
N THR A 70 28.49 -13.56 -43.49
CA THR A 70 29.34 -14.69 -43.07
C THR A 70 28.55 -15.70 -42.24
N VAL A 71 27.67 -15.23 -41.35
CA VAL A 71 26.77 -16.09 -40.56
C VAL A 71 25.80 -16.84 -41.48
N LEU A 72 25.20 -16.16 -42.45
CA LEU A 72 24.28 -16.79 -43.42
C LEU A 72 25.00 -17.79 -44.33
N ALA A 73 26.21 -17.49 -44.80
CA ALA A 73 26.99 -18.42 -45.63
C ALA A 73 27.39 -19.70 -44.87
N THR A 74 27.73 -19.58 -43.58
CA THR A 74 28.04 -20.74 -42.74
C THR A 74 26.79 -21.54 -42.37
N LEU A 75 25.64 -20.88 -42.19
CA LEU A 75 24.35 -21.52 -42.01
C LEU A 75 23.92 -22.31 -43.26
N GLU A 76 24.09 -21.73 -44.46
CA GLU A 76 23.81 -22.41 -45.72
C GLU A 76 24.69 -23.65 -45.89
N ALA A 77 25.98 -23.56 -45.55
CA ALA A 77 26.88 -24.70 -45.56
C ALA A 77 26.46 -25.81 -44.57
N LEU A 78 25.92 -25.44 -43.41
CA LEU A 78 25.37 -26.38 -42.43
C LEU A 78 24.10 -27.05 -42.95
N ASN A 79 23.13 -26.28 -43.44
CA ASN A 79 21.90 -26.80 -44.04
C ASN A 79 22.20 -27.70 -45.25
N GLY A 80 23.20 -27.35 -46.06
CA GLY A 80 23.68 -28.19 -47.17
C GLY A 80 24.28 -29.52 -46.70
N ALA A 81 25.00 -29.53 -45.57
CA ALA A 81 25.56 -30.75 -44.98
C ALA A 81 24.49 -31.66 -44.33
N LEU A 82 23.35 -31.09 -43.93
CA LEU A 82 22.22 -31.79 -43.33
C LEU A 82 21.18 -32.24 -44.37
N ARG A 83 21.16 -31.66 -45.57
CA ARG A 83 20.17 -31.99 -46.61
C ARG A 83 20.21 -33.48 -46.98
N GLY A 84 19.04 -34.12 -46.98
CA GLY A 84 18.89 -35.56 -47.23
C GLY A 84 19.19 -36.43 -46.00
N HIS A 85 19.44 -35.84 -44.83
CA HIS A 85 19.59 -36.59 -43.60
C HIS A 85 18.22 -37.12 -43.12
N GLY A 86 18.14 -38.44 -42.93
CA GLY A 86 16.87 -39.12 -42.65
C GLY A 86 16.39 -39.07 -41.20
N GLN A 87 17.20 -38.55 -40.26
CA GLN A 87 16.72 -38.42 -38.88
C GLN A 87 16.01 -37.07 -38.69
N PRO A 88 14.78 -37.10 -38.13
CA PRO A 88 14.07 -35.88 -37.77
C PRO A 88 14.76 -35.17 -36.60
N PHE A 89 14.74 -33.84 -36.61
CA PHE A 89 15.26 -32.99 -35.54
C PHE A 89 14.13 -32.17 -34.92
N THR A 90 13.94 -32.25 -33.60
CA THR A 90 12.95 -31.43 -32.90
C THR A 90 13.56 -30.08 -32.55
N VAL A 91 12.94 -29.01 -33.04
CA VAL A 91 13.39 -27.64 -32.77
C VAL A 91 13.07 -27.28 -31.31
N THR A 92 14.06 -26.79 -30.57
CA THR A 92 13.91 -26.45 -29.14
C THR A 92 13.66 -24.96 -28.87
N THR A 93 13.92 -24.10 -29.85
CA THR A 93 13.94 -22.64 -29.69
C THR A 93 13.28 -21.93 -30.86
N GLY A 94 12.67 -20.78 -30.62
CA GLY A 94 12.05 -19.95 -31.67
C GLY A 94 10.61 -20.36 -32.03
N GLY A 95 10.08 -19.78 -33.11
CA GLY A 95 8.66 -19.93 -33.49
C GLY A 95 8.24 -21.34 -33.97
N ARG A 96 9.19 -22.25 -34.15
CA ARG A 96 8.97 -23.68 -34.44
C ARG A 96 9.26 -24.59 -33.25
N ALA A 97 9.40 -24.05 -32.04
CA ALA A 97 9.72 -24.85 -30.87
C ALA A 97 8.67 -25.97 -30.66
N GLY A 98 9.14 -27.21 -30.55
CA GLY A 98 8.31 -28.42 -30.46
C GLY A 98 7.99 -29.08 -31.81
N GLU A 99 8.20 -28.40 -32.93
CA GLU A 99 7.99 -28.96 -34.27
C GLU A 99 9.15 -29.84 -34.70
N THR A 100 8.84 -30.81 -35.55
CA THR A 100 9.82 -31.78 -36.06
C THR A 100 10.28 -31.41 -37.46
N LEU A 101 11.55 -31.01 -37.57
CA LEU A 101 12.22 -30.67 -38.81
C LEU A 101 12.72 -31.93 -39.52
N ARG A 102 12.45 -32.03 -40.82
CA ARG A 102 12.88 -33.13 -41.68
C ARG A 102 13.79 -32.62 -42.78
N PHE A 103 15.07 -32.97 -42.69
CA PHE A 103 16.07 -32.54 -43.68
C PHE A 103 15.98 -33.29 -45.02
N ASP A 104 15.18 -34.36 -45.10
CA ASP A 104 14.92 -35.17 -46.29
C ASP A 104 13.67 -34.75 -47.08
N ALA A 105 12.95 -33.71 -46.63
CA ALA A 105 11.74 -33.24 -47.30
C ALA A 105 12.03 -32.60 -48.67
N PRO A 106 11.06 -32.64 -49.63
CA PRO A 106 11.24 -32.08 -50.97
C PRO A 106 11.60 -30.58 -50.93
N ALA A 107 12.52 -30.16 -51.81
CA ALA A 107 12.88 -28.75 -51.93
C ALA A 107 11.65 -27.91 -52.32
N GLY A 108 11.35 -26.86 -51.54
CA GLY A 108 10.23 -25.95 -51.79
C GLY A 108 9.04 -26.09 -50.82
N GLU A 109 9.07 -27.05 -49.90
CA GLU A 109 8.10 -27.09 -48.80
C GLU A 109 8.37 -25.95 -47.81
N SER A 110 7.35 -25.16 -47.50
CA SER A 110 7.45 -24.03 -46.57
C SER A 110 6.58 -24.25 -45.34
N PHE A 111 7.11 -23.90 -44.18
CA PHE A 111 6.41 -23.84 -42.91
C PHE A 111 5.95 -22.40 -42.65
N ARG A 112 4.68 -22.24 -42.29
CA ARG A 112 4.13 -20.94 -41.92
C ARG A 112 4.32 -20.72 -40.42
N MET A 113 5.12 -19.72 -40.08
CA MET A 113 5.39 -19.32 -38.70
C MET A 113 4.14 -18.74 -38.03
N PRO A 114 4.04 -18.78 -36.69
CA PRO A 114 2.97 -18.11 -35.94
C PRO A 114 2.83 -16.62 -36.26
N GLY A 115 3.95 -15.95 -36.60
CA GLY A 115 4.00 -14.54 -37.03
C GLY A 115 3.56 -14.30 -38.48
N GLY A 116 3.16 -15.33 -39.23
CA GLY A 116 2.67 -15.22 -40.61
C GLY A 116 3.73 -15.34 -41.70
N GLU A 117 5.02 -15.32 -41.35
CA GLU A 117 6.15 -15.50 -42.27
C GLU A 117 6.26 -16.95 -42.76
N SER A 118 6.71 -17.14 -44.00
CA SER A 118 6.90 -18.45 -44.62
C SER A 118 8.39 -18.77 -44.70
N VAL A 119 8.82 -19.84 -44.03
CA VAL A 119 10.23 -20.28 -43.97
C VAL A 119 10.39 -21.68 -44.56
N PRO A 120 11.57 -22.09 -45.07
CA PRO A 120 11.76 -23.44 -45.56
C PRO A 120 11.51 -24.49 -44.46
N ALA A 121 10.73 -25.53 -44.77
CA ALA A 121 10.36 -26.58 -43.82
C ALA A 121 11.47 -27.59 -43.55
N SER A 122 12.54 -27.59 -44.35
CA SER A 122 13.64 -28.56 -44.29
C SER A 122 15.00 -27.96 -43.92
N GLU A 123 15.04 -26.67 -43.55
CA GLU A 123 16.26 -25.94 -43.24
C GLU A 123 16.18 -25.28 -41.86
N LEU A 124 17.32 -25.20 -41.16
CA LEU A 124 17.43 -24.51 -39.87
C LEU A 124 17.52 -23.00 -40.08
N LEU A 125 16.85 -22.25 -39.19
CA LEU A 125 17.05 -20.81 -39.04
C LEU A 125 18.18 -20.53 -38.06
N GLU A 126 18.72 -19.31 -38.10
CA GLU A 126 19.88 -18.89 -37.30
C GLU A 126 19.70 -19.17 -35.78
N TRP A 127 18.50 -18.96 -35.25
CA TRP A 127 18.18 -19.16 -33.83
C TRP A 127 17.75 -20.59 -33.45
N GLU A 128 17.70 -21.52 -34.39
CA GLU A 128 17.31 -22.92 -34.18
C GLU A 128 18.50 -23.88 -34.20
N VAL A 129 19.69 -23.38 -34.58
CA VAL A 129 20.92 -24.17 -34.58
C VAL A 129 21.31 -24.55 -33.14
N PRO A 130 21.49 -25.85 -32.82
CA PRO A 130 21.87 -26.29 -31.49
C PRO A 130 23.32 -25.93 -31.16
N TRP A 131 23.64 -25.73 -29.88
CA TRP A 131 25.00 -25.40 -29.42
C TRP A 131 25.97 -26.58 -29.61
N GLU A 132 25.51 -27.78 -29.28
CA GLU A 132 26.24 -29.03 -29.48
C GLU A 132 25.61 -29.82 -30.62
N MET A 133 26.41 -30.67 -31.28
CA MET A 133 25.93 -31.52 -32.36
C MET A 133 25.01 -32.61 -31.78
N PRO A 134 23.73 -32.70 -32.20
CA PRO A 134 22.82 -33.75 -31.73
C PRO A 134 23.30 -35.15 -32.12
N ASP A 135 22.97 -36.13 -31.28
CA ASP A 135 23.25 -37.53 -31.55
C ASP A 135 22.55 -37.99 -32.84
N GLY A 136 23.34 -38.53 -33.77
CA GLY A 136 22.85 -39.08 -35.04
C GLY A 136 23.00 -38.17 -36.26
N TRP A 137 23.41 -36.91 -36.08
CA TRP A 137 23.78 -36.03 -37.19
C TRP A 137 25.01 -36.54 -37.96
N PRO A 138 25.11 -36.27 -39.27
CA PRO A 138 26.23 -36.73 -40.08
C PRO A 138 27.52 -36.00 -39.66
N ARG A 139 28.65 -36.73 -39.61
CA ARG A 139 29.97 -36.15 -39.28
C ARG A 139 30.38 -35.01 -40.21
N THR A 140 29.83 -34.95 -41.41
CA THR A 140 30.04 -33.85 -42.36
C THR A 140 29.49 -32.52 -41.87
N ALA A 141 28.53 -32.51 -40.94
CA ALA A 141 27.92 -31.30 -40.36
C ALA A 141 28.72 -30.72 -39.18
N GLU A 142 29.67 -31.46 -38.59
CA GLU A 142 30.44 -31.04 -37.41
C GLU A 142 31.24 -29.74 -37.67
N ARG A 143 31.99 -29.71 -38.79
CA ARG A 143 32.79 -28.54 -39.16
C ARG A 143 31.93 -27.33 -39.56
N PRO A 144 30.88 -27.46 -40.40
CA PRO A 144 29.93 -26.38 -40.64
C PRO A 144 29.27 -25.82 -39.37
N LEU A 145 28.86 -26.68 -38.42
CA LEU A 145 28.26 -26.27 -37.16
C LEU A 145 29.23 -25.41 -36.33
N LYS A 146 30.48 -25.86 -36.22
CA LYS A 146 31.53 -25.10 -35.54
C LYS A 146 31.78 -23.74 -36.20
N ASN A 147 31.89 -23.70 -37.52
CA ASN A 147 32.11 -22.47 -38.27
C ASN A 147 30.95 -21.47 -38.09
N PHE A 148 29.71 -21.96 -38.05
CA PHE A 148 28.53 -21.13 -37.78
C PHE A 148 28.61 -20.47 -36.40
N TRP A 149 28.91 -21.24 -35.35
CA TRP A 149 29.05 -20.70 -34.00
C TRP A 149 30.24 -19.76 -33.86
N GLU A 150 31.37 -20.03 -34.52
CA GLU A 150 32.51 -19.11 -34.56
C GLU A 150 32.13 -17.76 -35.20
N ALA A 151 31.41 -17.78 -36.33
CA ALA A 151 30.94 -16.56 -36.99
C ALA A 151 29.93 -15.79 -36.13
N ARG A 152 28.97 -16.49 -35.51
CA ARG A 152 27.97 -15.88 -34.63
C ARG A 152 28.57 -15.29 -33.37
N LEU A 153 29.53 -15.99 -32.75
CA LEU A 153 30.27 -15.49 -31.58
C LEU A 153 31.17 -14.31 -31.94
N ALA A 154 31.78 -14.30 -33.12
CA ALA A 154 32.55 -13.15 -33.60
C ALA A 154 31.67 -11.89 -33.73
N ARG A 155 30.49 -12.02 -34.34
CA ARG A 155 29.50 -10.94 -34.42
C ARG A 155 29.09 -10.45 -33.03
N GLN A 156 28.71 -11.37 -32.13
CA GLN A 156 28.29 -11.02 -30.77
C GLN A 156 29.41 -10.29 -30.01
N ARG A 157 30.65 -10.77 -30.08
CA ARG A 157 31.80 -10.14 -29.42
C ARG A 157 32.06 -8.71 -29.89
N GLU A 158 31.90 -8.44 -31.18
CA GLU A 158 32.10 -7.09 -31.72
C GLU A 158 30.96 -6.15 -31.30
N MET A 159 29.72 -6.66 -31.28
CA MET A 159 28.57 -5.93 -30.74
C MET A 159 28.76 -5.59 -29.26
N ASP A 160 29.12 -6.57 -28.44
CA ASP A 160 29.38 -6.39 -27.01
C ASP A 160 30.51 -5.38 -26.77
N ARG A 161 31.54 -5.38 -27.63
CA ARG A 161 32.64 -4.39 -27.58
C ARG A 161 32.14 -2.98 -27.88
N SER A 162 31.35 -2.80 -28.94
CA SER A 162 30.79 -1.48 -29.29
C SER A 162 29.85 -0.97 -28.20
N ILE A 163 28.99 -1.85 -27.66
CA ILE A 163 28.12 -1.55 -26.52
C ILE A 163 28.97 -1.10 -25.33
N ALA A 164 30.01 -1.84 -24.93
CA ALA A 164 30.86 -1.47 -23.81
C ALA A 164 31.61 -0.14 -24.03
N ALA A 165 31.95 0.21 -25.28
CA ALA A 165 32.67 1.44 -25.61
C ALA A 165 31.77 2.70 -25.62
N ARG A 166 30.48 2.56 -25.96
CA ARG A 166 29.54 3.68 -26.14
C ARG A 166 28.39 3.71 -25.12
N ALA A 167 28.33 2.74 -24.22
CA ALA A 167 27.29 2.72 -23.21
C ALA A 167 27.44 3.89 -22.23
N ASP A 168 26.42 4.73 -22.17
CA ASP A 168 26.18 5.55 -21.00
C ASP A 168 25.88 4.61 -19.82
N PHE A 169 26.78 4.59 -18.84
CA PHE A 169 26.62 3.79 -17.64
C PHE A 169 25.75 4.54 -16.63
N GLU A 170 24.66 3.91 -16.22
CA GLU A 170 23.96 4.28 -15.01
C GLU A 170 24.55 3.48 -13.84
N TYR A 171 24.86 4.13 -12.72
CA TYR A 171 25.34 3.42 -11.54
C TYR A 171 24.16 2.93 -10.72
N LEU A 172 23.99 1.61 -10.65
CA LEU A 172 23.10 0.98 -9.68
C LEU A 172 23.82 0.90 -8.33
N TYR A 173 23.07 1.21 -7.27
CA TYR A 173 23.56 1.16 -5.90
C TYR A 173 23.16 -0.17 -5.27
N ASP A 174 24.12 -0.90 -4.70
CA ASP A 174 23.89 -2.23 -4.12
C ASP A 174 23.79 -2.16 -2.58
N LYS A 175 24.92 -2.21 -1.89
CA LYS A 175 24.99 -2.28 -0.42
C LYS A 175 25.85 -1.18 0.19
N PRO A 176 25.55 -0.74 1.43
CA PRO A 176 26.34 0.27 2.10
C PRO A 176 27.69 -0.30 2.58
N PHE A 177 28.75 0.51 2.54
CA PHE A 177 30.07 0.11 3.02
C PHE A 177 30.10 0.01 4.54
N GLU A 178 30.60 -1.12 5.05
CA GLU A 178 30.81 -1.32 6.49
C GLU A 178 32.00 -0.50 7.01
N ASN A 179 31.80 0.16 8.15
CA ASN A 179 32.85 0.77 8.93
C ASN A 179 33.36 -0.20 10.01
N LYS A 180 34.43 -0.93 9.69
CA LYS A 180 35.04 -1.92 10.59
C LYS A 180 35.67 -1.33 11.86
N SER A 181 35.83 -0.01 11.95
CA SER A 181 36.34 0.65 13.15
C SER A 181 35.28 0.85 14.24
N ILE A 182 34.00 0.66 13.90
CA ILE A 182 32.87 0.85 14.82
C ILE A 182 32.07 -0.45 14.88
N VAL A 183 31.80 -0.92 16.10
CA VAL A 183 30.98 -2.10 16.36
C VAL A 183 29.77 -1.68 17.18
N ARG A 184 28.57 -1.97 16.69
CA ARG A 184 27.33 -1.77 17.46
C ARG A 184 27.11 -2.97 18.36
N VAL A 185 26.70 -2.73 19.61
CA VAL A 185 26.41 -3.78 20.59
C VAL A 185 25.01 -3.54 21.13
N ALA A 186 24.19 -4.58 21.16
CA ALA A 186 22.80 -4.51 21.55
C ALA A 186 22.48 -5.54 22.64
N GLY A 187 21.58 -5.19 23.56
CA GLY A 187 21.13 -6.08 24.63
C GLY A 187 20.03 -7.04 24.16
N PRO A 188 19.60 -7.98 25.02
CA PRO A 188 18.53 -8.93 24.68
C PRO A 188 17.15 -8.27 24.46
N PHE A 189 16.99 -7.02 24.88
CA PHE A 189 15.78 -6.21 24.66
C PHE A 189 15.94 -5.21 23.51
N THR A 190 17.05 -5.25 22.76
CA THR A 190 17.28 -4.36 21.63
C THR A 190 16.86 -5.05 20.34
N VAL A 191 15.81 -4.53 19.73
CA VAL A 191 15.29 -4.98 18.43
C VAL A 191 15.67 -3.93 17.38
N GLU A 192 16.36 -4.35 16.32
CA GLU A 192 16.57 -3.49 15.15
C GLU A 192 15.33 -3.58 14.26
N SER A 193 14.56 -2.50 14.18
CA SER A 193 13.39 -2.37 13.30
C SER A 193 13.73 -1.37 12.19
N LEU A 194 13.48 -1.76 10.94
CA LEU A 194 13.64 -0.87 9.78
C LEU A 194 12.50 0.16 9.67
N SER A 195 11.46 0.01 10.49
CA SER A 195 10.33 0.95 10.64
C SER A 195 10.28 1.52 12.05
N PRO A 196 9.72 2.72 12.26
CA PRO A 196 9.47 3.22 13.60
C PRO A 196 8.42 2.34 14.28
N HIS A 197 8.83 1.62 15.34
CA HIS A 197 8.01 1.10 16.44
C HIS A 197 6.74 0.29 16.05
N ARG A 198 6.89 -1.02 15.78
CA ARG A 198 5.81 -1.99 16.03
C ARG A 198 6.08 -2.70 17.35
N MET A 199 5.11 -2.68 18.26
CA MET A 199 5.09 -3.61 19.40
C MET A 199 4.55 -4.95 18.88
N LEU A 200 5.39 -5.99 18.88
CA LEU A 200 4.94 -7.35 18.61
C LEU A 200 4.10 -7.82 19.80
N GLY A 201 2.90 -8.32 19.53
CA GLY A 201 2.09 -9.01 20.54
C GLY A 201 2.80 -10.27 21.00
N VAL A 202 3.01 -10.39 22.31
CA VAL A 202 3.62 -11.57 22.93
C VAL A 202 2.53 -12.25 23.74
N ASP A 203 2.41 -13.58 23.63
CA ASP A 203 1.46 -14.33 24.44
C ASP A 203 1.94 -14.50 25.90
N GLU A 204 1.11 -15.09 26.76
CA GLU A 204 1.40 -15.30 28.18
C GLU A 204 2.65 -16.18 28.43
N ASN A 205 3.17 -16.87 27.42
CA ASN A 205 4.36 -17.71 27.52
C ASN A 205 5.63 -17.02 26.97
N GLY A 206 5.53 -15.78 26.49
CA GLY A 206 6.66 -15.05 25.94
C GLY A 206 7.00 -15.43 24.50
N GLU A 207 6.09 -16.12 23.78
CA GLU A 207 6.26 -16.41 22.36
C GLU A 207 5.64 -15.30 21.49
N THR A 208 6.35 -14.91 20.43
CA THR A 208 5.90 -13.89 19.49
C THR A 208 4.79 -14.43 18.61
N MET A 209 3.63 -13.80 18.63
CA MET A 209 2.54 -14.11 17.72
C MET A 209 2.81 -13.43 16.37
N ASP A 210 3.52 -14.08 15.45
CA ASP A 210 3.25 -13.85 14.02
C ASP A 210 3.82 -14.96 13.12
N GLY A 211 2.93 -15.53 12.31
CA GLY A 211 3.18 -16.57 11.30
C GLY A 211 2.80 -16.13 9.89
N VAL A 212 2.93 -14.84 9.57
CA VAL A 212 2.67 -14.32 8.22
C VAL A 212 3.92 -13.61 7.72
N ALA A 213 4.73 -14.34 6.95
CA ALA A 213 5.70 -13.74 6.07
C ALA A 213 4.95 -13.10 4.91
N GLU A 214 5.21 -11.83 4.58
CA GLU A 214 4.91 -11.23 3.28
C GLU A 214 5.80 -9.97 3.05
N PRO A 215 5.98 -9.57 1.78
CA PRO A 215 7.23 -9.06 1.22
C PRO A 215 7.40 -7.53 1.33
N GLY A 216 8.66 -7.10 1.22
CA GLY A 216 9.04 -5.69 1.35
C GLY A 216 8.53 -4.81 0.21
N VAL A 217 7.97 -3.66 0.58
CA VAL A 217 7.87 -2.47 -0.26
C VAL A 217 8.13 -1.26 0.65
N GLY A 218 9.16 -0.48 0.33
CA GLY A 218 9.59 0.66 1.13
C GLY A 218 8.87 1.94 0.76
N TYR A 219 8.56 2.81 1.74
CA TYR A 219 8.00 4.14 1.48
C TYR A 219 8.44 5.19 2.50
N GLY A 220 8.76 6.39 1.99
CA GLY A 220 9.00 7.61 2.76
C GLY A 220 7.68 8.24 3.20
N GLN A 221 7.38 8.13 4.50
CA GLN A 221 6.04 8.20 5.07
C GLN A 221 5.35 9.58 5.23
N GLY A 222 5.90 10.70 4.75
CA GLY A 222 5.26 12.00 4.96
C GLY A 222 4.32 12.43 3.84
N TRP A 223 4.85 12.46 2.62
CA TRP A 223 4.14 12.97 1.44
C TRP A 223 3.36 11.89 0.70
N ASP A 224 3.77 10.63 0.83
CA ASP A 224 3.11 9.52 0.15
C ASP A 224 1.73 9.25 0.77
N PHE A 225 1.63 9.19 2.10
CA PHE A 225 0.35 8.98 2.78
C PHE A 225 -0.63 10.13 2.53
N ALA A 226 -0.20 11.39 2.67
CA ALA A 226 -1.05 12.54 2.41
C ALA A 226 -1.53 12.60 0.94
N GLN A 227 -0.69 12.16 0.00
CA GLN A 227 -1.02 12.07 -1.42
C GLN A 227 -2.01 10.92 -1.70
N VAL A 228 -1.82 9.75 -1.08
CA VAL A 228 -2.77 8.63 -1.15
C VAL A 228 -4.14 9.05 -0.60
N ILE A 229 -4.18 9.74 0.54
CA ILE A 229 -5.43 10.26 1.10
C ILE A 229 -6.05 11.33 0.18
N LEU A 230 -5.25 12.24 -0.40
CA LEU A 230 -5.73 13.21 -1.38
C LEU A 230 -6.38 12.52 -2.59
N ASP A 231 -5.73 11.52 -3.15
CA ASP A 231 -6.24 10.82 -4.35
C ASP A 231 -7.48 9.98 -4.04
N ASN A 232 -7.54 9.34 -2.88
CA ASN A 232 -8.74 8.64 -2.43
C ASN A 232 -9.90 9.62 -2.13
N LEU A 233 -9.63 10.80 -1.55
CA LEU A 233 -10.65 11.84 -1.32
C LEU A 233 -11.21 12.40 -2.63
N LYS A 234 -10.40 12.50 -3.70
CA LYS A 234 -10.89 12.91 -5.04
C LYS A 234 -11.92 11.93 -5.59
N THR A 235 -11.72 10.63 -5.38
CA THR A 235 -12.61 9.59 -5.90
C THR A 235 -13.81 9.34 -4.99
N ALA A 236 -13.56 9.12 -3.70
CA ALA A 236 -14.58 8.69 -2.74
C ALA A 236 -15.38 9.84 -2.14
N GLY A 237 -14.83 11.07 -2.10
CA GLY A 237 -15.35 12.18 -1.31
C GLY A 237 -15.40 11.86 0.19
N VAL A 238 -16.14 12.65 0.96
CA VAL A 238 -16.41 12.35 2.37
C VAL A 238 -17.89 12.01 2.52
N GLN A 239 -18.17 10.79 2.95
CA GLN A 239 -19.52 10.23 3.04
C GLN A 239 -20.06 10.29 4.47
N GLN A 240 -21.38 10.26 4.61
CA GLN A 240 -22.07 10.22 5.89
C GLN A 240 -22.80 8.90 6.12
N ALA A 241 -23.32 8.72 7.33
CA ALA A 241 -24.03 7.52 7.76
C ALA A 241 -25.20 7.13 6.82
N HIS A 242 -25.84 8.11 6.16
CA HIS A 242 -26.81 7.88 5.10
C HIS A 242 -26.17 8.16 3.73
N LYS A 243 -26.27 7.21 2.79
CA LYS A 243 -25.62 7.26 1.46
C LYS A 243 -25.97 8.50 0.61
N GLU A 244 -27.04 9.21 0.95
CA GLU A 244 -27.56 10.34 0.19
C GLU A 244 -26.84 11.67 0.51
N ASP A 245 -26.10 11.78 1.63
CA ASP A 245 -25.40 13.00 2.05
C ASP A 245 -23.87 12.86 1.94
N LYS A 246 -23.33 13.05 0.73
CA LYS A 246 -21.87 13.03 0.44
C LYS A 246 -21.33 14.43 0.16
N ILE A 247 -20.26 14.81 0.86
CA ILE A 247 -19.46 15.99 0.47
C ILE A 247 -18.66 15.62 -0.78
N THR A 248 -19.07 16.18 -1.91
CA THR A 248 -18.35 16.07 -3.18
C THR A 248 -17.58 17.37 -3.43
N PHE A 249 -16.25 17.27 -3.47
CA PHE A 249 -15.40 18.43 -3.72
C PHE A 249 -15.42 18.80 -5.21
N THR A 250 -15.59 20.09 -5.51
CA THR A 250 -15.41 20.64 -6.86
C THR A 250 -13.93 20.76 -7.22
N SER A 251 -13.08 20.99 -6.22
CA SER A 251 -11.62 21.05 -6.34
C SER A 251 -10.97 20.52 -5.08
N LEU A 252 -9.89 19.74 -5.24
CA LEU A 252 -9.11 19.19 -4.13
C LEU A 252 -7.63 19.29 -4.48
N THR A 253 -6.89 20.11 -3.74
CA THR A 253 -5.47 20.42 -4.01
C THR A 253 -4.64 20.39 -2.73
N GLY A 254 -3.38 19.99 -2.81
CA GLY A 254 -2.46 20.06 -1.67
C GLY A 254 -2.31 21.50 -1.16
N TRP A 255 -2.27 21.66 0.16
CA TRP A 255 -2.09 22.94 0.83
C TRP A 255 -0.77 22.92 1.60
N PRO A 256 0.08 23.96 1.48
CA PRO A 256 1.36 24.02 2.19
C PRO A 256 1.16 24.52 3.63
N GLY A 257 0.31 23.84 4.41
CA GLY A 257 0.09 24.12 5.82
C GLY A 257 1.05 23.32 6.73
N ASP A 258 1.17 23.75 7.98
CA ASP A 258 1.95 23.03 9.00
C ASP A 258 1.17 21.79 9.47
N LEU A 259 -0.16 21.90 9.59
CA LEU A 259 -1.08 20.82 9.92
C LEU A 259 -2.09 20.55 8.79
N ILE A 260 -2.51 21.59 8.04
CA ILE A 260 -3.48 21.40 6.96
C ILE A 260 -2.76 20.95 5.70
N CYS A 261 -3.07 19.74 5.24
CA CYS A 261 -2.40 19.13 4.09
C CYS A 261 -3.13 19.40 2.76
N ILE A 262 -4.44 19.65 2.80
CA ILE A 262 -5.27 19.74 1.60
C ILE A 262 -6.27 20.90 1.73
N LYS A 263 -6.45 21.62 0.63
CA LYS A 263 -7.55 22.55 0.40
C LYS A 263 -8.60 21.87 -0.47
N GLY A 264 -9.81 21.73 0.06
CA GLY A 264 -11.00 21.34 -0.66
C GLY A 264 -11.92 22.54 -0.91
N GLU A 265 -12.53 22.60 -2.08
CA GLU A 265 -13.64 23.50 -2.38
C GLU A 265 -14.88 22.66 -2.66
N TYR A 266 -16.02 23.06 -2.11
CA TYR A 266 -17.30 22.39 -2.33
C TYR A 266 -18.43 23.44 -2.34
N ARG A 267 -19.59 23.09 -2.91
CA ARG A 267 -20.78 23.94 -2.89
C ARG A 267 -21.82 23.38 -1.92
N GLU A 268 -22.43 24.25 -1.13
CA GLU A 268 -23.61 23.92 -0.33
C GLU A 268 -24.86 23.92 -1.26
N GLY A 269 -25.80 22.97 -1.15
CA GLY A 269 -27.05 22.94 -1.94
C GLY A 269 -27.64 21.55 -2.18
N GLU A 270 -28.97 21.44 -2.33
CA GLU A 270 -29.71 20.18 -2.48
C GLU A 270 -29.19 19.30 -3.64
N GLY A 271 -29.07 18.00 -3.36
CA GLY A 271 -28.77 16.96 -4.34
C GLY A 271 -29.90 16.68 -5.33
N ASN A 272 -30.29 17.68 -6.11
CA ASN A 272 -30.93 17.48 -7.40
C ASN A 272 -30.00 18.04 -8.47
N GLU A 273 -29.68 17.22 -9.47
CA GLU A 273 -28.69 17.50 -10.52
C GLU A 273 -28.97 18.77 -11.35
N ASP A 274 -30.10 19.45 -11.12
CA ASP A 274 -30.62 20.55 -11.95
C ASP A 274 -30.60 21.97 -11.33
N GLU A 275 -30.20 22.21 -10.08
CA GLU A 275 -30.06 23.60 -9.56
C GLU A 275 -28.72 23.88 -8.85
N LYS A 276 -27.81 24.53 -9.59
CA LYS A 276 -26.49 25.01 -9.12
C LYS A 276 -26.59 26.39 -8.45
N THR A 277 -27.18 26.50 -7.25
CA THR A 277 -27.49 27.82 -6.65
C THR A 277 -27.03 28.06 -5.21
N GLY A 278 -26.12 27.27 -4.64
CA GLY A 278 -25.57 27.58 -3.31
C GLY A 278 -24.10 28.05 -3.27
N PRO A 279 -23.67 28.63 -2.14
CA PRO A 279 -22.38 29.30 -2.00
C PRO A 279 -21.20 28.32 -2.02
N GLU A 280 -20.07 28.76 -2.59
CA GLU A 280 -18.80 28.01 -2.55
C GLU A 280 -18.16 28.14 -1.16
N ARG A 281 -17.79 27.00 -0.58
CA ARG A 281 -17.12 26.87 0.71
C ARG A 281 -15.73 26.29 0.54
N ARG A 282 -14.84 26.67 1.46
CA ARG A 282 -13.47 26.16 1.54
C ARG A 282 -13.34 25.23 2.74
N ALA A 283 -12.96 23.98 2.51
CA ALA A 283 -12.60 23.01 3.54
C ALA A 283 -11.07 22.91 3.66
N GLY A 284 -10.56 23.01 4.88
CA GLY A 284 -9.19 22.57 5.19
C GLY A 284 -9.23 21.11 5.62
N VAL A 285 -8.39 20.25 5.05
CA VAL A 285 -8.27 18.86 5.49
C VAL A 285 -6.99 18.68 6.29
N PHE A 286 -7.16 18.25 7.53
CA PHE A 286 -6.10 17.78 8.40
C PHE A 286 -6.00 16.27 8.27
N ILE A 287 -4.80 15.75 8.00
CA ILE A 287 -4.55 14.31 7.93
C ILE A 287 -3.82 13.91 9.21
N GLY A 288 -4.50 13.15 10.06
CA GLY A 288 -3.93 12.59 11.27
C GLY A 288 -2.82 11.58 10.97
N PRO A 289 -2.07 11.16 12.00
CA PRO A 289 -1.01 10.18 11.83
C PRO A 289 -1.56 8.87 11.25
N GLU A 290 -0.82 8.27 10.32
CA GLU A 290 -1.12 6.96 9.73
C GLU A 290 -1.25 5.88 10.83
N PHE A 291 -0.34 5.90 11.81
CA PHE A 291 -0.35 5.02 12.97
C PHE A 291 -0.42 5.87 14.24
N GLY A 292 -1.62 6.05 14.77
CA GLY A 292 -1.83 6.81 16.00
C GLY A 292 -3.27 7.26 16.19
N THR A 293 -3.45 8.08 17.22
CA THR A 293 -4.73 8.73 17.54
C THR A 293 -4.58 10.23 17.38
N VAL A 294 -5.57 10.88 16.78
CA VAL A 294 -5.67 12.34 16.79
C VAL A 294 -6.20 12.80 18.14
N SER A 295 -5.49 13.72 18.78
CA SER A 295 -5.88 14.27 20.07
C SER A 295 -6.71 15.55 19.96
N ARG A 296 -7.38 15.93 21.04
CA ARG A 296 -8.04 17.25 21.13
C ARG A 296 -7.09 18.41 20.88
N ALA A 297 -5.83 18.30 21.30
CA ALA A 297 -4.82 19.35 21.08
C ALA A 297 -4.48 19.52 19.60
N ASP A 298 -4.37 18.41 18.87
CA ASP A 298 -4.09 18.40 17.43
C ASP A 298 -5.26 19.03 16.66
N LEU A 299 -6.50 18.66 16.99
CA LEU A 299 -7.69 19.26 16.39
C LEU A 299 -7.77 20.76 16.65
N ALA A 300 -7.44 21.21 17.87
CA ALA A 300 -7.46 22.63 18.20
C ALA A 300 -6.37 23.42 17.47
N ALA A 301 -5.19 22.83 17.28
CA ALA A 301 -4.11 23.44 16.50
C ALA A 301 -4.47 23.52 15.01
N ALA A 302 -4.96 22.42 14.43
CA ALA A 302 -5.38 22.38 13.03
C ALA A 302 -6.56 23.32 12.76
N ALA A 303 -7.52 23.43 13.68
CA ALA A 303 -8.64 24.36 13.54
C ALA A 303 -8.20 25.81 13.64
N ARG A 304 -7.18 26.12 14.46
CA ARG A 304 -6.61 27.47 14.55
C ARG A 304 -5.90 27.85 13.25
N GLU A 305 -5.10 26.93 12.68
CA GLU A 305 -4.50 27.12 11.35
C GLU A 305 -5.58 27.28 10.27
N ALA A 306 -6.68 26.52 10.37
CA ALA A 306 -7.79 26.63 9.43
C ALA A 306 -8.44 28.02 9.45
N MET A 307 -8.59 28.59 10.64
CA MET A 307 -9.10 29.96 10.83
C MET A 307 -8.15 31.00 10.24
N GLU A 308 -6.84 30.86 10.46
CA GLU A 308 -5.84 31.78 9.93
C GLU A 308 -5.75 31.74 8.40
N ALA A 309 -6.01 30.57 7.79
CA ALA A 309 -6.01 30.36 6.35
C ALA A 309 -7.37 30.59 5.66
N ASP A 310 -8.37 31.11 6.38
CA ASP A 310 -9.72 31.45 5.87
C ASP A 310 -10.47 30.23 5.29
N PHE A 311 -10.33 29.08 5.95
CA PHE A 311 -11.20 27.93 5.71
C PHE A 311 -12.52 28.07 6.48
N HIS A 312 -13.59 27.53 5.91
CA HIS A 312 -14.93 27.59 6.48
C HIS A 312 -15.25 26.36 7.34
N VAL A 313 -14.57 25.24 7.11
CA VAL A 313 -14.74 23.97 7.83
C VAL A 313 -13.39 23.25 7.90
N LEU A 314 -13.13 22.56 9.00
CA LEU A 314 -12.01 21.63 9.14
C LEU A 314 -12.53 20.21 8.99
N ILE A 315 -11.95 19.43 8.08
CA ILE A 315 -12.17 17.98 7.98
C ILE A 315 -10.91 17.31 8.53
N ALA A 316 -11.00 16.73 9.72
CA ALA A 316 -9.95 15.90 10.28
C ALA A 316 -10.14 14.47 9.76
N CYS A 317 -9.15 13.92 9.08
CA CYS A 317 -9.13 12.53 8.63
C CYS A 317 -8.19 11.74 9.54
N ALA A 318 -8.70 10.73 10.25
CA ALA A 318 -7.88 9.88 11.12
C ALA A 318 -8.41 8.44 11.14
N PHE A 319 -7.53 7.46 11.37
CA PHE A 319 -7.97 6.09 11.67
C PHE A 319 -8.60 6.00 13.07
N ASN A 320 -8.01 6.71 14.04
CA ASN A 320 -8.46 6.72 15.43
C ASN A 320 -8.38 8.12 16.04
N TYR A 321 -9.23 8.33 17.03
CA TYR A 321 -9.41 9.57 17.80
C TYR A 321 -9.30 9.25 19.29
N ASP A 322 -8.69 10.13 20.08
CA ASP A 322 -8.66 9.95 21.53
C ASP A 322 -10.05 10.19 22.17
N ALA A 323 -10.24 9.77 23.42
CA ALA A 323 -11.53 9.89 24.10
C ALA A 323 -11.99 11.34 24.33
N HIS A 324 -11.08 12.32 24.31
CA HIS A 324 -11.38 13.73 24.59
C HIS A 324 -11.63 14.56 23.32
N SER A 325 -11.21 14.07 22.17
CA SER A 325 -11.44 14.68 20.87
C SER A 325 -12.91 14.60 20.45
N SER A 326 -13.69 13.68 21.04
CA SER A 326 -15.11 13.54 20.75
C SER A 326 -15.93 14.78 21.11
N GLU A 327 -15.49 15.53 22.13
CA GLU A 327 -16.15 16.75 22.61
C GLU A 327 -15.77 18.00 21.79
N PHE A 328 -14.84 17.88 20.83
CA PHE A 328 -14.30 19.01 20.08
C PHE A 328 -14.95 19.15 18.69
N ASN A 329 -16.12 19.80 18.65
CA ASN A 329 -16.94 19.92 17.44
C ASN A 329 -16.78 21.24 16.67
N LYS A 330 -16.21 22.27 17.30
CA LYS A 330 -15.96 23.57 16.66
C LYS A 330 -14.88 24.36 17.39
N LEU A 331 -14.17 25.23 16.66
CA LEU A 331 -13.32 26.27 17.21
C LEU A 331 -13.73 27.61 16.60
N GLY A 332 -14.32 28.48 17.44
CA GLY A 332 -14.87 29.74 16.96
C GLY A 332 -15.96 29.51 15.88
N PRO A 333 -15.85 30.11 14.68
CA PRO A 333 -16.79 29.90 13.59
C PRO A 333 -16.53 28.64 12.75
N ILE A 334 -15.40 27.94 12.94
CA ILE A 334 -15.06 26.75 12.14
C ILE A 334 -15.60 25.48 12.80
N PRO A 335 -16.57 24.78 12.18
CA PRO A 335 -16.93 23.42 12.56
C PRO A 335 -15.79 22.44 12.26
N VAL A 336 -15.63 21.45 13.12
CA VAL A 336 -14.63 20.38 12.99
C VAL A 336 -15.35 19.06 12.72
N LEU A 337 -15.16 18.54 11.51
CA LEU A 337 -15.72 17.28 11.05
C LEU A 337 -14.66 16.19 11.18
N ARG A 338 -14.96 15.16 11.98
CA ARG A 338 -14.09 14.01 12.16
C ARG A 338 -14.48 12.93 11.15
N ALA A 339 -13.72 12.84 10.07
CA ALA A 339 -13.80 11.76 9.10
C ALA A 339 -12.92 10.60 9.59
N ARG A 340 -13.53 9.45 9.80
CA ARG A 340 -12.79 8.21 10.08
C ARG A 340 -12.36 7.57 8.78
N MET A 341 -11.08 7.21 8.71
CA MET A 341 -10.49 6.47 7.60
C MET A 341 -10.70 4.97 7.82
N ASN A 342 -11.17 4.26 6.81
CA ASN A 342 -11.27 2.80 6.86
C ASN A 342 -9.87 2.18 6.73
N ALA A 343 -9.55 1.18 7.55
CA ALA A 343 -8.30 0.41 7.51
C ALA A 343 -7.99 -0.21 6.13
N ASP A 344 -9.02 -0.41 5.29
CA ASP A 344 -8.87 -0.83 3.90
C ASP A 344 -8.02 0.14 3.05
N LEU A 345 -7.87 1.40 3.47
CA LEU A 345 -6.96 2.38 2.84
C LEU A 345 -5.50 1.91 2.85
N HIS A 346 -5.09 1.04 3.79
CA HIS A 346 -3.76 0.43 3.80
C HIS A 346 -3.60 -0.70 2.77
N MET A 347 -4.71 -1.22 2.22
CA MET A 347 -4.73 -2.29 1.22
C MET A 347 -5.21 -1.79 -0.16
N ALA A 348 -5.13 -0.48 -0.40
CA ALA A 348 -5.68 0.17 -1.58
C ALA A 348 -5.07 -0.31 -2.91
N ASP A 349 -3.83 -0.83 -2.90
CA ASP A 349 -3.18 -1.39 -4.09
C ASP A 349 -3.67 -2.82 -4.43
N ASP A 350 -4.12 -3.60 -3.44
CA ASP A 350 -4.53 -5.01 -3.61
C ASP A 350 -6.05 -5.19 -3.79
N LEU A 351 -6.84 -4.26 -3.27
CA LEU A 351 -8.29 -4.27 -3.42
C LEU A 351 -8.68 -3.46 -4.65
N LYS A 352 -9.15 -4.15 -5.70
CA LYS A 352 -9.91 -3.50 -6.77
C LYS A 352 -10.99 -2.66 -6.12
N ASN A 353 -10.93 -1.35 -6.37
CA ASN A 353 -11.89 -0.37 -5.89
C ASN A 353 -13.29 -0.79 -6.36
N THR A 354 -14.00 -1.57 -5.55
CA THR A 354 -15.30 -2.20 -5.89
C THR A 354 -16.43 -1.18 -5.83
N GLY A 355 -16.14 0.09 -5.52
CA GLY A 355 -17.13 1.15 -5.37
C GLY A 355 -18.11 0.90 -4.22
N GLN A 356 -17.83 -0.08 -3.34
CA GLN A 356 -18.74 -0.50 -2.27
C GLN A 356 -18.22 -0.27 -0.84
N GLY A 357 -16.98 0.20 -0.68
CA GLY A 357 -16.43 0.59 0.63
C GLY A 357 -16.46 2.11 0.82
N ASN A 358 -17.09 2.58 1.89
CA ASN A 358 -17.03 3.99 2.28
C ASN A 358 -15.65 4.27 2.91
N LEU A 359 -14.72 4.86 2.16
CA LEU A 359 -13.33 5.06 2.61
C LEU A 359 -13.19 6.16 3.68
N PHE A 360 -14.05 7.16 3.63
CA PHE A 360 -14.08 8.28 4.57
C PHE A 360 -15.51 8.48 5.06
N VAL A 361 -15.76 8.22 6.34
CA VAL A 361 -17.08 8.35 6.96
C VAL A 361 -17.05 9.37 8.09
N ILE A 362 -17.90 10.38 8.04
CA ILE A 362 -18.15 11.26 9.19
C ILE A 362 -19.21 10.59 10.07
N PHE A 363 -18.83 10.23 11.29
CA PHE A 363 -19.71 9.64 12.28
C PHE A 363 -19.85 10.59 13.47
N GLY A 364 -21.08 10.96 13.84
CA GLY A 364 -21.32 11.86 14.96
C GLY A 364 -21.24 11.17 16.31
N GLU A 365 -21.35 11.97 17.36
CA GLU A 365 -21.33 11.49 18.74
C GLU A 365 -22.63 10.74 19.06
N PRO A 366 -22.58 9.62 19.80
CA PRO A 366 -23.79 8.96 20.24
C PRO A 366 -24.50 9.81 21.31
N ASP A 367 -25.79 10.06 21.09
CA ASP A 367 -26.65 10.75 22.05
C ASP A 367 -27.20 9.73 23.07
N MET A 368 -26.98 10.01 24.35
CA MET A 368 -27.28 9.07 25.43
C MET A 368 -27.70 9.76 26.73
N ASP A 369 -28.62 9.12 27.44
CA ASP A 369 -29.08 9.52 28.76
C ASP A 369 -28.66 8.50 29.83
N ILE A 370 -28.23 8.99 30.98
CA ILE A 370 -28.00 8.17 32.18
C ILE A 370 -29.22 8.29 33.09
N LEU A 371 -29.91 7.17 33.29
CA LEU A 371 -31.15 7.09 34.06
C LEU A 371 -30.88 6.42 35.41
N ALA A 372 -31.47 6.96 36.48
CA ALA A 372 -31.46 6.31 37.79
C ALA A 372 -32.40 5.09 37.78
N ALA A 373 -31.94 3.94 38.28
CA ALA A 373 -32.70 2.69 38.27
C ALA A 373 -33.18 2.22 39.65
N GLY A 374 -32.97 3.02 40.70
CA GLY A 374 -33.22 2.64 42.09
C GLY A 374 -32.05 1.84 42.70
N ASP A 375 -32.02 1.69 44.03
CA ASP A 375 -31.04 0.87 44.78
C ASP A 375 -29.56 1.15 44.46
N GLY A 376 -29.21 2.40 44.14
CA GLY A 376 -27.83 2.77 43.79
C GLY A 376 -27.37 2.28 42.41
N GLN A 377 -28.29 1.80 41.58
CA GLN A 377 -28.04 1.36 40.21
C GLN A 377 -28.42 2.43 39.18
N ILE A 378 -27.77 2.37 38.03
CA ILE A 378 -28.01 3.24 36.88
C ILE A 378 -28.33 2.42 35.64
N ARG A 379 -28.90 3.08 34.63
CA ARG A 379 -29.10 2.57 33.27
C ARG A 379 -28.61 3.60 32.26
N VAL A 380 -28.18 3.12 31.11
CA VAL A 380 -27.86 3.98 29.96
C VAL A 380 -28.94 3.79 28.92
N LYS A 381 -29.47 4.87 28.36
CA LYS A 381 -30.35 4.85 27.20
C LYS A 381 -29.64 5.51 26.02
N VAL A 382 -29.66 4.85 24.86
CA VAL A 382 -29.13 5.40 23.62
C VAL A 382 -30.29 6.02 22.83
N ASN A 383 -30.23 7.33 22.63
CA ASN A 383 -31.21 8.07 21.86
C ASN A 383 -30.90 8.03 20.36
N GLY A 384 -29.63 7.87 20.00
CA GLY A 384 -29.16 7.63 18.64
C GLY A 384 -27.77 8.18 18.41
N VAL A 385 -27.49 8.66 17.20
CA VAL A 385 -26.17 9.19 16.82
C VAL A 385 -26.35 10.50 16.06
N ASP A 386 -25.51 11.49 16.36
CA ASP A 386 -25.47 12.74 15.63
C ASP A 386 -25.11 12.53 14.14
N VAL A 387 -25.84 13.22 13.27
CA VAL A 387 -25.64 13.28 11.82
C VAL A 387 -25.35 14.74 11.46
N PHE A 388 -24.17 14.98 10.90
CA PHE A 388 -23.88 16.29 10.30
C PHE A 388 -24.64 16.41 9.00
N HIS A 389 -25.35 17.50 8.71
CA HIS A 389 -25.95 17.75 7.41
C HIS A 389 -25.05 18.70 6.60
N PRO A 390 -24.41 18.26 5.51
CA PRO A 390 -23.50 19.09 4.74
C PRO A 390 -24.22 20.24 4.02
N GLN A 391 -25.53 20.08 3.80
CA GLN A 391 -26.39 21.04 3.12
C GLN A 391 -26.63 22.29 3.97
N THR A 392 -26.69 22.15 5.30
CA THR A 392 -26.98 23.25 6.23
C THR A 392 -25.80 23.61 7.12
N GLY A 393 -24.77 22.76 7.19
CA GLY A 393 -23.66 22.89 8.14
C GLY A 393 -24.07 22.63 9.60
N GLU A 394 -25.26 22.06 9.82
CA GLU A 394 -25.78 21.75 11.16
C GLU A 394 -25.55 20.28 11.54
N VAL A 395 -25.26 20.00 12.81
CA VAL A 395 -25.27 18.65 13.37
C VAL A 395 -26.65 18.39 14.00
N ARG A 396 -27.32 17.30 13.65
CA ARG A 396 -28.63 16.89 14.19
C ARG A 396 -28.59 15.46 14.73
N ALA A 397 -29.19 15.22 15.88
CA ALA A 397 -29.34 13.87 16.43
C ALA A 397 -30.31 13.04 15.56
N ASP A 398 -29.85 11.89 15.06
CA ASP A 398 -30.71 10.87 14.43
C ASP A 398 -31.10 9.82 15.48
N GLY A 399 -32.16 9.04 15.21
CA GLY A 399 -32.71 8.04 16.13
C GLY A 399 -31.88 6.75 16.22
N PRO A 400 -32.29 5.77 17.06
CA PRO A 400 -31.52 4.56 17.31
C PRO A 400 -31.55 3.55 16.14
N ALA A 401 -32.35 3.80 15.09
CA ALA A 401 -32.52 2.90 13.96
C ALA A 401 -31.25 2.75 13.09
N GLY A 402 -30.32 3.71 13.14
CA GLY A 402 -29.02 3.63 12.45
C GLY A 402 -27.97 2.78 13.17
N ILE A 403 -28.26 2.30 14.39
CA ILE A 403 -27.33 1.56 15.24
C ILE A 403 -27.50 0.06 14.99
N ALA A 404 -26.42 -0.62 14.63
CA ALA A 404 -26.43 -2.08 14.53
C ALA A 404 -26.31 -2.72 15.91
N CYS A 405 -25.34 -2.27 16.69
CA CYS A 405 -25.14 -2.73 18.07
C CYS A 405 -24.46 -1.67 18.94
N TRP A 406 -24.60 -1.82 20.24
CA TRP A 406 -23.92 -0.96 21.22
C TRP A 406 -23.53 -1.76 22.47
N PHE A 407 -22.41 -1.36 23.07
CA PHE A 407 -21.75 -2.05 24.17
C PHE A 407 -21.49 -1.09 25.32
N ILE A 408 -21.54 -1.60 26.55
CA ILE A 408 -21.26 -0.83 27.76
C ILE A 408 -20.12 -1.48 28.53
N ASP A 409 -19.14 -0.67 28.85
CA ASP A 409 -18.22 -0.89 29.94
C ASP A 409 -18.76 -0.15 31.17
N THR A 410 -19.23 -0.93 32.16
CA THR A 410 -19.85 -0.41 33.38
C THR A 410 -18.84 0.05 34.44
N ASP A 411 -17.55 -0.10 34.22
CA ASP A 411 -16.48 0.35 35.13
C ASP A 411 -15.18 0.57 34.36
N TYR A 412 -15.15 1.70 33.64
CA TYR A 412 -14.10 2.01 32.68
C TYR A 412 -12.89 2.66 33.36
N ASN A 413 -11.72 2.02 33.23
CA ASN A 413 -10.48 2.44 33.88
C ASN A 413 -9.61 3.39 33.04
N GLU A 414 -10.09 3.84 31.88
CA GLU A 414 -9.35 4.67 30.90
C GLU A 414 -8.23 3.96 30.13
N GLU A 415 -7.95 2.69 30.40
CA GLU A 415 -6.88 1.94 29.73
C GLU A 415 -7.42 0.96 28.68
N SER A 416 -8.53 0.28 28.97
CA SER A 416 -9.07 -0.75 28.10
C SER A 416 -10.58 -0.84 28.22
N PHE A 417 -11.25 -0.97 27.07
CA PHE A 417 -12.70 -1.14 27.02
C PHE A 417 -13.06 -2.61 27.23
N PHE A 418 -13.77 -2.91 28.32
CA PHE A 418 -14.31 -4.24 28.57
C PHE A 418 -15.80 -4.26 28.29
N CYS A 419 -16.21 -5.00 27.27
CA CYS A 419 -17.62 -5.21 26.95
C CYS A 419 -18.31 -6.03 28.06
N ARG A 420 -18.96 -5.34 29.01
CA ARG A 420 -19.69 -5.96 30.13
C ARG A 420 -21.18 -6.16 29.82
N GLN A 421 -21.74 -5.32 28.95
CA GLN A 421 -23.09 -5.50 28.40
C GLN A 421 -23.09 -5.24 26.89
N ALA A 422 -23.93 -5.96 26.14
CA ALA A 422 -24.05 -5.82 24.71
C ALA A 422 -25.51 -5.86 24.25
N TYR A 423 -25.83 -5.02 23.27
CA TYR A 423 -27.17 -4.80 22.75
C TYR A 423 -27.15 -4.66 21.22
N PHE A 424 -28.19 -5.15 20.56
CA PHE A 424 -28.28 -5.27 19.11
C PHE A 424 -29.60 -4.65 18.66
N LEU A 425 -29.53 -3.47 18.05
CA LEU A 425 -30.71 -2.71 17.60
C LEU A 425 -31.03 -2.97 16.11
N GLY A 426 -30.15 -3.70 15.42
CA GLY A 426 -30.25 -3.97 13.99
C GLY A 426 -31.36 -4.95 13.57
N ALA A 427 -31.88 -4.74 12.36
CA ALA A 427 -33.03 -5.44 11.76
C ALA A 427 -32.81 -6.93 11.37
N ASN A 428 -31.62 -7.50 11.58
CA ASN A 428 -31.34 -8.92 11.32
C ASN A 428 -31.18 -9.66 12.65
N ASP A 429 -31.47 -10.96 12.66
CA ASP A 429 -31.24 -11.87 13.81
C ASP A 429 -29.85 -12.53 13.66
N PRO A 430 -28.73 -11.87 14.05
CA PRO A 430 -27.38 -12.40 13.88
C PRO A 430 -27.15 -13.70 14.64
N TYR A 431 -28.07 -14.05 15.55
CA TYR A 431 -27.94 -15.17 16.45
C TYR A 431 -28.80 -16.37 16.08
N LYS A 432 -29.60 -16.30 15.01
CA LYS A 432 -30.23 -17.49 14.42
C LYS A 432 -29.20 -18.56 14.09
N SER A 433 -28.04 -18.15 13.59
CA SER A 433 -26.88 -19.02 13.35
C SER A 433 -26.31 -19.57 14.65
N LEU A 434 -26.22 -18.75 15.71
CA LEU A 434 -25.72 -19.17 17.02
C LEU A 434 -26.64 -20.19 17.71
N LYS A 435 -27.97 -19.96 17.65
CA LYS A 435 -29.01 -20.87 18.14
C LYS A 435 -28.95 -22.24 17.44
N THR A 436 -28.73 -22.23 16.13
CA THR A 436 -28.58 -23.45 15.32
C THR A 436 -27.32 -24.23 15.71
N THR A 437 -26.21 -23.53 15.95
CA THR A 437 -24.91 -24.14 16.28
C THR A 437 -24.87 -24.70 17.70
N LEU A 438 -25.41 -23.98 18.69
CA LEU A 438 -25.29 -24.34 20.10
C LEU A 438 -26.27 -25.44 20.55
N LYS A 439 -27.28 -25.79 19.74
CA LYS A 439 -28.29 -26.83 20.04
C LYS A 439 -28.85 -26.78 21.47
N ALA A 440 -29.00 -25.58 22.03
CA ALA A 440 -29.44 -25.36 23.40
C ALA A 440 -30.79 -24.63 23.44
N GLU A 441 -31.55 -24.85 24.51
CA GLU A 441 -32.72 -24.03 24.84
C GLU A 441 -32.24 -22.64 25.28
N ILE A 442 -32.65 -21.61 24.55
CA ILE A 442 -32.35 -20.21 24.86
C ILE A 442 -33.50 -19.66 25.70
N ASP A 443 -33.18 -19.02 26.83
CA ASP A 443 -34.15 -18.24 27.61
C ASP A 443 -34.59 -17.02 26.79
N GLU A 444 -35.81 -17.07 26.26
CA GLU A 444 -36.39 -16.02 25.42
C GLU A 444 -36.50 -14.68 26.15
N SER A 445 -36.66 -14.70 27.48
CA SER A 445 -36.77 -13.47 28.28
C SER A 445 -35.42 -12.77 28.41
N ALA A 446 -34.35 -13.53 28.67
CA ALA A 446 -32.99 -13.01 28.67
C ALA A 446 -32.60 -12.49 27.27
N TRP A 447 -33.09 -13.15 26.23
CA TRP A 447 -32.83 -12.80 24.84
C TRP A 447 -33.48 -11.48 24.41
N ALA A 448 -34.74 -11.27 24.78
CA ALA A 448 -35.49 -10.06 24.42
C ALA A 448 -34.80 -8.78 24.94
N THR A 449 -34.12 -8.86 26.09
CA THR A 449 -33.42 -7.70 26.65
C THR A 449 -32.16 -7.27 25.88
N LEU A 450 -31.65 -8.09 24.96
CA LEU A 450 -30.52 -7.73 24.09
C LEU A 450 -30.92 -6.76 22.97
N TYR A 451 -32.21 -6.64 22.66
CA TYR A 451 -32.73 -5.76 21.61
C TYR A 451 -33.19 -4.38 22.16
N GLY A 452 -32.69 -4.00 23.34
CA GLY A 452 -33.06 -2.75 24.00
C GLY A 452 -32.16 -1.57 23.60
N ASP A 453 -32.78 -0.40 23.43
CA ASP A 453 -32.11 0.90 23.40
C ASP A 453 -31.69 1.37 24.80
N THR A 454 -32.18 0.66 25.83
CA THR A 454 -31.95 0.94 27.24
C THR A 454 -31.29 -0.26 27.91
N SER A 455 -30.21 0.02 28.64
CA SER A 455 -29.44 -1.01 29.33
C SER A 455 -30.22 -1.66 30.48
N ARG A 456 -29.84 -2.89 30.81
CA ARG A 456 -30.10 -3.50 32.11
C ARG A 456 -29.48 -2.63 33.22
N PRO A 457 -30.10 -2.57 34.40
CA PRO A 457 -29.53 -1.82 35.51
C PRO A 457 -28.20 -2.43 35.96
N PHE A 458 -27.25 -1.57 36.32
CA PHE A 458 -25.95 -1.97 36.86
C PHE A 458 -25.52 -1.02 37.99
N PRO A 459 -24.71 -1.49 38.97
CA PRO A 459 -24.24 -0.64 40.06
C PRO A 459 -23.36 0.50 39.55
N LYS A 460 -23.30 1.61 40.28
CA LYS A 460 -22.37 2.69 39.94
C LYS A 460 -20.91 2.17 39.92
N PRO A 461 -20.10 2.59 38.94
CA PRO A 461 -18.69 2.17 38.84
C PRO A 461 -17.87 2.63 40.04
N GLU A 462 -16.93 1.80 40.49
CA GLU A 462 -15.92 2.20 41.48
C GLU A 462 -14.95 3.24 40.90
N SER A 463 -14.67 3.15 39.60
CA SER A 463 -13.85 4.11 38.86
C SER A 463 -14.51 5.48 38.67
N GLY A 464 -15.82 5.61 38.96
CA GLY A 464 -16.63 6.79 38.69
C GLY A 464 -16.90 7.04 37.20
N ARG A 465 -16.56 6.08 36.32
CA ARG A 465 -16.69 6.22 34.87
C ARG A 465 -17.32 4.99 34.22
N ILE A 466 -18.07 5.26 33.16
CA ILE A 466 -18.56 4.24 32.22
C ILE A 466 -18.12 4.62 30.82
N ALA A 467 -17.93 3.63 29.96
CA ALA A 467 -17.72 3.86 28.54
C ALA A 467 -18.79 3.14 27.74
N VAL A 468 -19.30 3.79 26.70
CA VAL A 468 -20.32 3.23 25.83
C VAL A 468 -19.82 3.30 24.40
N LYS A 469 -19.84 2.16 23.72
CA LYS A 469 -19.39 2.01 22.34
C LYS A 469 -20.60 1.72 21.45
N VAL A 470 -20.78 2.45 20.36
CA VAL A 470 -21.87 2.29 19.41
C VAL A 470 -21.29 1.91 18.06
N ILE A 471 -21.91 0.96 17.37
CA ILE A 471 -21.48 0.45 16.06
C ILE A 471 -22.66 0.53 15.08
N ASN A 472 -22.44 1.10 13.91
CA ASN A 472 -23.45 1.20 12.85
C ASN A 472 -23.49 -0.08 11.97
N HIS A 473 -24.40 -0.10 11.00
CA HIS A 473 -24.53 -1.20 10.03
C HIS A 473 -23.38 -1.34 9.04
N LEU A 474 -22.52 -0.33 8.93
CA LEU A 474 -21.35 -0.31 8.06
C LEU A 474 -20.08 -0.81 8.77
N GLY A 475 -20.16 -1.07 10.09
CA GLY A 475 -19.03 -1.53 10.91
C GLY A 475 -18.23 -0.41 11.56
N ASP A 476 -18.66 0.85 11.42
CA ASP A 476 -18.02 1.99 12.09
C ASP A 476 -18.38 2.00 13.58
N GLU A 477 -17.36 2.17 14.43
CA GLU A 477 -17.54 2.27 15.88
C GLU A 477 -17.25 3.70 16.40
N VAL A 478 -17.97 4.12 17.43
CA VAL A 478 -17.69 5.34 18.21
C VAL A 478 -17.79 5.01 19.69
N MET A 479 -16.92 5.59 20.51
CA MET A 479 -16.95 5.42 21.96
C MET A 479 -17.13 6.76 22.65
N ARG A 480 -17.94 6.78 23.69
CA ARG A 480 -18.16 7.93 24.58
C ARG A 480 -17.97 7.51 26.02
N VAL A 481 -17.25 8.32 26.79
CA VAL A 481 -17.00 8.10 28.21
C VAL A 481 -17.85 9.06 29.02
N PHE A 482 -18.51 8.55 30.05
CA PHE A 482 -19.31 9.36 30.97
C PHE A 482 -18.77 9.24 32.39
N ARG A 483 -18.76 10.36 33.11
CA ARG A 483 -18.57 10.37 34.56
C ARG A 483 -19.91 10.17 35.24
N VAL A 484 -19.92 9.32 36.27
CA VAL A 484 -21.11 9.01 37.06
C VAL A 484 -20.75 9.23 38.52
N ASP A 485 -21.30 10.30 39.09
CA ASP A 485 -21.18 10.65 40.51
C ASP A 485 -22.16 9.87 41.38
#